data_AF-A0A9X2RPR6-F1
#
_entry.id   AF-A0A9X2RPR6-F1
#
_cell.length_a   1.000
_cell.length_b   1.000
_cell.length_c   1.000
_cell.angle_alpha   90.00
_cell.angle_beta   90.00
_cell.angle_gamma   90.00
#
_symmetry.space_group_name_H-M   'P 1'
#
loop_
_entity.id
_entity.type
_entity.pdbx_description
1 polymer ?
#
loop_
_entity_poly.entity_id
_entity_poly.type
_entity_poly.pdbx_seq_one_letter_code
_entity_poly.pdbx_strand_id
1 'polypeptide(L)'
;MAASNASPQPSGPHQELVEALQELHRAAGRPSSRKVSTLIRHREDLRSAASHESVRSAVNGIRVPRWETVHDIVVVLSGQCSPPRDEESETARFLPLWRAIGEGESGALKSFQELLNGGWGGEDGKWTPELVMGAVLNPFNAIEIHPSLAVPHEPLVSEDDWVRLMVKEIEEQGAEHTLRVLLHMLKGDYVGAEEGAPYGYRNPGREALEAYAAFRYGCQEILRRLSCEPNLLAKSIRAMRADETMDRDDRAEMLENESDLSLMHEVMIVTPETWDEVSEEAHHMVFGYLIKQISPVGPLGLPDTERFQITWRIPEPPAA
;
A
#
# COMPACT_ATOMS: atom_id res chain seq x y z
N MET A 1 -23.50 51.12 9.04
CA MET A 1 -22.78 50.30 8.03
C MET A 1 -22.36 49.02 8.71
N ALA A 2 -23.02 47.91 8.41
CA ALA A 2 -22.69 46.61 8.97
C ALA A 2 -21.43 46.08 8.27
N ALA A 3 -20.36 45.86 9.04
CA ALA A 3 -19.17 45.17 8.56
C ALA A 3 -19.55 43.73 8.23
N SER A 4 -19.42 43.36 6.97
CA SER A 4 -19.61 41.98 6.51
C SER A 4 -18.52 41.10 7.14
N ASN A 5 -18.91 40.26 8.10
CA ASN A 5 -18.07 39.18 8.64
C ASN A 5 -17.95 38.07 7.57
N ALA A 6 -17.25 38.36 6.48
CA ALA A 6 -16.84 37.33 5.54
C ALA A 6 -15.69 36.55 6.19
N SER A 7 -15.94 35.28 6.50
CA SER A 7 -14.87 34.33 6.86
C SER A 7 -13.78 34.38 5.78
N PRO A 8 -12.49 34.30 6.15
CA PRO A 8 -11.41 34.27 5.16
C PRO A 8 -11.67 33.15 4.16
N GLN A 9 -11.78 33.50 2.89
CA GLN A 9 -11.98 32.51 1.83
C GLN A 9 -10.69 31.70 1.67
N PRO A 10 -10.78 30.36 1.51
CA PRO A 10 -9.61 29.56 1.19
C PRO A 10 -9.03 30.06 -0.14
N SER A 11 -7.71 30.19 -0.22
CA SER A 11 -7.00 30.61 -1.44
C SER A 11 -5.86 29.62 -1.73
N GLY A 12 -5.52 29.47 -3.00
CA GLY A 12 -4.45 28.57 -3.45
C GLY A 12 -4.76 27.09 -3.17
N PRO A 13 -3.77 26.28 -2.74
CA PRO A 13 -3.93 24.85 -2.50
C PRO A 13 -5.05 24.46 -1.52
N HIS A 14 -5.34 25.32 -0.54
CA HIS A 14 -6.44 25.08 0.39
C HIS A 14 -7.80 25.16 -0.31
N GLN A 15 -7.94 26.00 -1.33
CA GLN A 15 -9.15 26.08 -2.14
C GLN A 15 -9.34 24.79 -2.95
N GLU A 16 -8.28 24.26 -3.57
CA GLU A 16 -8.34 23.01 -4.34
C GLU A 16 -8.78 21.82 -3.48
N LEU A 17 -8.22 21.69 -2.27
CA LEU A 17 -8.65 20.66 -1.30
C LEU A 17 -10.15 20.79 -0.98
N VAL A 18 -10.61 22.01 -0.73
CA VAL A 18 -12.00 22.29 -0.34
C VAL A 18 -12.95 22.01 -1.51
N GLU A 19 -12.58 22.39 -2.72
CA GLU A 19 -13.37 22.12 -3.94
C GLU A 19 -13.48 20.61 -4.20
N ALA A 20 -12.38 19.88 -4.04
CA ALA A 20 -12.38 18.42 -4.14
C ALA A 20 -13.28 17.79 -3.06
N LEU A 21 -13.18 18.22 -1.79
CA LEU A 21 -14.02 17.71 -0.69
C LEU A 21 -15.51 18.00 -0.96
N GLN A 22 -15.82 19.18 -1.51
CA GLN A 22 -17.19 19.54 -1.87
C GLN A 22 -17.71 18.79 -3.10
N GLU A 23 -16.84 18.43 -4.04
CA GLU A 23 -17.18 17.53 -5.14
C GLU A 23 -17.54 16.14 -4.63
N LEU A 24 -16.67 15.54 -3.82
CA LEU A 24 -16.91 14.22 -3.24
C LEU A 24 -18.16 14.22 -2.35
N HIS A 25 -18.36 15.29 -1.57
CA HIS A 25 -19.57 15.47 -0.77
C HIS A 25 -20.84 15.54 -1.62
N ARG A 26 -20.78 16.18 -2.80
CA ARG A 26 -21.90 16.20 -3.76
C ARG A 26 -22.14 14.82 -4.37
N ALA A 27 -21.08 14.11 -4.75
CA ALA A 27 -21.16 12.75 -5.30
C ALA A 27 -21.76 11.74 -4.31
N ALA A 28 -21.49 11.93 -3.02
CA ALA A 28 -22.06 11.15 -1.92
C ALA A 28 -23.53 11.51 -1.55
N GLY A 29 -24.18 12.41 -2.31
CA GLY A 29 -25.55 12.83 -2.04
C GLY A 29 -25.69 13.87 -0.91
N ARG A 30 -24.62 14.61 -0.62
CA ARG A 30 -24.54 15.68 0.39
C ARG A 30 -24.98 15.24 1.81
N PRO A 31 -24.41 14.17 2.37
CA PRO A 31 -24.75 13.72 3.71
C PRO A 31 -24.46 14.81 4.76
N SER A 32 -25.28 14.92 5.80
CA SER A 32 -25.03 15.92 6.85
C SER A 32 -23.69 15.65 7.57
N SER A 33 -23.00 16.69 8.03
CA SER A 33 -21.72 16.51 8.76
C SER A 33 -21.86 15.65 10.02
N ARG A 34 -23.06 15.61 10.62
CA ARG A 34 -23.40 14.68 11.70
C ARG A 34 -23.45 13.23 11.23
N LYS A 35 -24.09 12.97 10.08
CA LYS A 35 -24.14 11.64 9.46
C LYS A 35 -22.73 11.14 9.12
N VAL A 36 -21.89 11.99 8.53
CA VAL A 36 -20.49 11.64 8.22
C VAL A 36 -19.69 11.32 9.49
N SER A 37 -19.78 12.15 10.54
CA SER A 37 -19.11 11.89 11.82
C SER A 37 -19.60 10.59 12.50
N THR A 38 -20.88 10.26 12.38
CA THR A 38 -21.42 8.99 12.88
C THR A 38 -20.87 7.80 12.09
N LEU A 39 -20.80 7.89 10.76
CA LEU A 39 -20.23 6.84 9.92
C LEU A 39 -18.73 6.62 10.22
N ILE A 40 -17.96 7.69 10.45
CA ILE A 40 -16.56 7.59 10.85
C ILE A 40 -16.41 6.80 12.16
N ARG A 41 -17.30 7.03 13.15
CA ARG A 41 -17.25 6.33 14.45
C ARG A 41 -17.67 4.86 14.40
N HIS A 42 -18.43 4.45 13.40
CA HIS A 42 -18.91 3.07 13.26
C HIS A 42 -17.94 2.17 12.49
N ARG A 43 -16.85 2.75 11.96
CA ARG A 43 -15.78 2.02 11.28
C ARG A 43 -14.58 1.86 12.22
N GLU A 44 -14.15 0.63 12.44
CA GLU A 44 -13.05 0.30 13.36
C GLU A 44 -11.66 0.53 12.75
N ASP A 45 -11.59 0.68 11.42
CA ASP A 45 -10.39 0.90 10.61
C ASP A 45 -9.95 2.38 10.51
N LEU A 46 -10.79 3.32 10.97
CA LEU A 46 -10.56 4.76 10.83
C LEU A 46 -9.82 5.35 12.02
N ARG A 47 -8.94 6.33 11.73
CA ARG A 47 -7.89 6.75 12.66
C ARG A 47 -8.23 7.99 13.47
N SER A 48 -9.28 8.73 13.11
CA SER A 48 -9.70 9.95 13.80
C SER A 48 -11.11 9.87 14.37
N ALA A 49 -11.27 10.40 15.58
CA ALA A 49 -12.57 10.64 16.20
C ALA A 49 -13.20 11.96 15.70
N ALA A 50 -13.19 12.20 14.38
CA ALA A 50 -13.62 13.47 13.78
C ALA A 50 -15.04 13.85 14.22
N SER A 51 -15.17 14.99 14.91
CA SER A 51 -16.46 15.54 15.31
C SER A 51 -17.21 16.11 14.10
N HIS A 52 -18.54 16.21 14.20
CA HIS A 52 -19.35 16.83 13.15
C HIS A 52 -18.95 18.28 12.85
N GLU A 53 -18.38 19.01 13.82
CA GLU A 53 -17.83 20.35 13.62
C GLU A 53 -16.50 20.32 12.86
N SER A 54 -15.67 19.30 13.08
CA SER A 54 -14.42 19.09 12.34
C SER A 54 -14.71 18.76 10.88
N VAL A 55 -15.68 17.88 10.63
CA VAL A 55 -16.17 17.57 9.27
C VAL A 55 -16.73 18.82 8.60
N ARG A 56 -17.56 19.59 9.30
CA ARG A 56 -18.11 20.85 8.79
C ARG A 56 -17.00 21.85 8.46
N SER A 57 -16.00 21.98 9.33
CA SER A 57 -14.88 22.90 9.15
C SER A 57 -14.03 22.52 7.94
N ALA A 58 -13.77 21.24 7.72
CA ALA A 58 -13.00 20.73 6.59
C ALA A 58 -13.72 20.94 5.25
N VAL A 59 -14.98 20.48 5.14
CA VAL A 59 -15.75 20.55 3.88
C VAL A 59 -16.05 22.01 3.45
N ASN A 60 -16.17 22.92 4.41
CA ASN A 60 -16.43 24.34 4.12
C ASN A 60 -15.14 25.18 4.05
N GLY A 61 -13.95 24.59 4.21
CA GLY A 61 -12.68 25.34 4.15
C GLY A 61 -12.49 26.36 5.25
N ILE A 62 -13.14 26.18 6.42
CA ILE A 62 -13.06 27.11 7.56
C ILE A 62 -11.69 26.99 8.24
N ARG A 63 -11.13 25.78 8.27
CA ARG A 63 -9.79 25.49 8.82
C ARG A 63 -9.16 24.38 8.02
N VAL A 64 -7.83 24.41 7.92
CA VAL A 64 -7.04 23.32 7.37
C VAL A 64 -7.13 22.12 8.32
N PRO A 65 -7.75 20.99 7.91
CA PRO A 65 -7.83 19.78 8.72
C PRO A 65 -6.46 19.07 8.80
N ARG A 66 -6.29 18.17 9.76
CA ARG A 66 -5.17 17.22 9.74
C ARG A 66 -5.43 16.12 8.70
N TRP A 67 -4.38 15.46 8.22
CA TRP A 67 -4.50 14.41 7.22
C TRP A 67 -5.45 13.29 7.67
N GLU A 68 -5.38 12.84 8.92
CA GLU A 68 -6.22 11.76 9.44
C GLU A 68 -7.71 12.14 9.35
N THR A 69 -8.03 13.42 9.53
CA THR A 69 -9.41 13.92 9.38
C THR A 69 -9.84 13.98 7.92
N VAL A 70 -8.94 14.33 6.99
CA VAL A 70 -9.24 14.31 5.55
C VAL A 70 -9.45 12.87 5.08
N HIS A 71 -8.53 11.98 5.42
CA HIS A 71 -8.59 10.55 5.13
C HIS A 71 -9.94 9.95 5.52
N ASP A 72 -10.35 10.09 6.79
CA ASP A 72 -11.59 9.47 7.28
C ASP A 72 -12.84 10.06 6.61
N ILE A 73 -12.83 11.36 6.28
CA ILE A 73 -13.92 11.99 5.53
C ILE A 73 -13.98 11.43 4.11
N VAL A 74 -12.84 11.30 3.44
CA VAL A 74 -12.76 10.81 2.06
C VAL A 74 -13.24 9.37 2.00
N VAL A 75 -12.69 8.48 2.83
CA VAL A 75 -13.07 7.07 2.91
C VAL A 75 -14.59 6.91 3.10
N VAL A 76 -15.17 7.62 4.07
CA VAL A 76 -16.61 7.54 4.33
C VAL A 76 -17.45 8.10 3.19
N LEU A 77 -17.03 9.19 2.54
CA LEU A 77 -17.79 9.77 1.43
C LEU A 77 -17.69 8.94 0.15
N SER A 78 -16.53 8.34 -0.13
CA SER A 78 -16.30 7.45 -1.28
C SER A 78 -17.25 6.24 -1.26
N GLY A 79 -17.39 5.59 -0.10
CA GLY A 79 -18.35 4.49 0.09
C GLY A 79 -19.83 4.91 0.05
N GLN A 80 -20.13 6.21 0.14
CA GLN A 80 -21.49 6.75 0.03
C GLN A 80 -21.83 7.29 -1.37
N CYS A 81 -20.87 7.29 -2.30
CA CYS A 81 -21.10 7.69 -3.69
C CYS A 81 -21.99 6.68 -4.43
N SER A 82 -22.64 7.15 -5.50
CA SER A 82 -23.40 6.27 -6.40
C SER A 82 -22.95 6.50 -7.85
N PRO A 83 -22.22 5.55 -8.47
CA PRO A 83 -21.71 4.31 -7.87
C PRO A 83 -20.66 4.57 -6.76
N PRO A 84 -20.45 3.61 -5.83
CA PRO A 84 -19.38 3.72 -4.83
C PRO A 84 -18.04 3.94 -5.53
N ARG A 85 -17.26 4.89 -5.00
CA ARG A 85 -15.91 5.14 -5.50
C ARG A 85 -14.92 4.36 -4.67
N ASP A 86 -13.83 3.93 -5.30
CA ASP A 86 -12.74 3.25 -4.62
C ASP A 86 -12.11 4.15 -3.56
N GLU A 87 -11.98 3.63 -2.34
CA GLU A 87 -11.56 4.39 -1.16
C GLU A 87 -10.06 4.73 -1.23
N GLU A 88 -9.25 3.81 -1.75
CA GLU A 88 -7.81 3.96 -1.89
C GLU A 88 -7.46 5.00 -2.97
N SER A 89 -8.11 4.91 -4.13
CA SER A 89 -7.96 5.87 -5.24
C SER A 89 -8.36 7.29 -4.84
N GLU A 90 -9.47 7.46 -4.13
CA GLU A 90 -9.88 8.78 -3.65
C GLU A 90 -8.92 9.29 -2.55
N THR A 91 -8.49 8.44 -1.62
CA THR A 91 -7.49 8.83 -0.62
C THR A 91 -6.18 9.28 -1.26
N ALA A 92 -5.69 8.54 -2.26
CA ALA A 92 -4.50 8.89 -3.05
C ALA A 92 -4.67 10.22 -3.79
N ARG A 93 -5.88 10.53 -4.28
CA ARG A 93 -6.21 11.82 -4.92
C ARG A 93 -6.17 13.00 -3.94
N PHE A 94 -6.61 12.82 -2.70
CA PHE A 94 -6.73 13.89 -1.72
C PHE A 94 -5.44 14.21 -0.95
N LEU A 95 -4.54 13.24 -0.82
CA LEU A 95 -3.25 13.41 -0.16
C LEU A 95 -2.38 14.55 -0.73
N PRO A 96 -2.15 14.64 -2.06
CA PRO A 96 -1.36 15.74 -2.63
C PRO A 96 -2.03 17.11 -2.45
N LEU A 97 -3.37 17.18 -2.53
CA LEU A 97 -4.13 18.42 -2.29
C LEU A 97 -3.97 18.92 -0.85
N TRP A 98 -3.96 18.00 0.12
CA TRP A 98 -3.74 18.35 1.52
C TRP A 98 -2.30 18.83 1.78
N ARG A 99 -1.31 18.19 1.17
CA ARG A 99 0.11 18.57 1.33
C ARG A 99 0.46 19.92 0.69
N ALA A 100 -0.13 20.21 -0.46
CA ALA A 100 0.07 21.48 -1.14
C ALA A 100 -0.29 22.69 -0.25
N ILE A 101 -1.12 22.51 0.81
CA ILE A 101 -1.42 23.55 1.80
C ILE A 101 -0.23 23.86 2.72
N GLY A 102 0.57 22.85 3.08
CA GLY A 102 1.76 23.00 3.93
C GLY A 102 3.03 23.31 3.14
N GLU A 103 3.11 22.82 1.90
CA GLU A 103 4.34 22.80 1.08
C GLU A 103 4.32 23.78 -0.09
N GLY A 104 3.18 24.41 -0.38
CA GLY A 104 3.10 25.60 -1.23
C GLY A 104 2.73 25.37 -2.70
N GLU A 105 2.69 24.13 -3.22
CA GLU A 105 2.24 23.87 -4.60
C GLU A 105 1.69 22.44 -4.79
N SER A 106 0.63 22.32 -5.61
CA SER A 106 0.06 21.06 -6.10
C SER A 106 1.03 20.50 -7.15
N GLY A 107 1.94 19.62 -6.73
CA GLY A 107 3.05 19.14 -7.57
C GLY A 107 4.33 18.74 -6.82
N ALA A 108 4.33 18.81 -5.47
CA ALA A 108 5.44 18.31 -4.67
C ALA A 108 5.70 16.82 -4.97
N LEU A 109 6.96 16.48 -5.27
CA LEU A 109 7.44 15.12 -5.50
C LEU A 109 6.99 14.18 -4.37
N LYS A 110 6.83 12.88 -4.67
CA LYS A 110 6.54 11.86 -3.65
C LYS A 110 7.49 12.01 -2.47
N SER A 111 6.95 11.99 -1.26
CA SER A 111 7.75 11.80 -0.05
C SER A 111 8.50 10.47 -0.13
N PHE A 112 9.62 10.35 0.60
CA PHE A 112 10.40 9.11 0.59
C PHE A 112 9.56 7.86 0.93
N GLN A 113 8.60 8.00 1.85
CA GLN A 113 7.66 6.92 2.21
C GLN A 113 6.75 6.49 1.03
N GLU A 114 6.35 7.42 0.16
CA GLU A 114 5.51 7.13 -1.00
C GLU A 114 6.32 6.58 -2.17
N LEU A 115 7.57 7.02 -2.32
CA LEU A 115 8.50 6.44 -3.27
C LEU A 115 8.78 4.98 -2.91
N LEU A 116 8.95 4.69 -1.62
CA LEU A 116 9.07 3.31 -1.11
C LEU A 116 7.82 2.46 -1.37
N ASN A 117 6.62 3.05 -1.32
CA ASN A 117 5.36 2.30 -1.41
C ASN A 117 4.85 2.16 -2.86
N GLY A 118 5.14 3.12 -3.74
CA GLY A 118 4.60 3.19 -5.09
C GLY A 118 5.66 3.21 -6.20
N GLY A 119 6.93 3.00 -5.84
CA GLY A 119 8.06 2.99 -6.76
C GLY A 119 8.25 4.29 -7.55
N TRP A 120 9.13 4.19 -8.56
CA TRP A 120 9.47 5.28 -9.49
C TRP A 120 8.36 5.58 -10.53
N GLY A 121 7.32 4.74 -10.62
CA GLY A 121 6.26 4.87 -11.63
C GLY A 121 6.70 4.43 -13.04
N GLY A 122 5.82 4.66 -14.03
CA GLY A 122 6.10 4.38 -15.46
C GLY A 122 5.83 2.95 -15.95
N GLU A 123 5.19 2.13 -15.14
CA GLU A 123 4.76 0.75 -15.48
C GLU A 123 3.76 0.72 -16.65
N ASP A 124 3.02 1.80 -16.87
CA ASP A 124 2.12 1.99 -18.01
C ASP A 124 2.83 2.53 -19.27
N GLY A 125 4.17 2.60 -19.24
CA GLY A 125 5.02 3.13 -20.31
C GLY A 125 5.01 4.66 -20.42
N LYS A 126 4.40 5.38 -19.48
CA LYS A 126 4.42 6.85 -19.47
C LYS A 126 5.53 7.40 -18.60
N TRP A 127 6.09 8.52 -19.03
CA TRP A 127 7.04 9.28 -18.24
C TRP A 127 6.33 9.97 -17.07
N THR A 128 6.79 9.69 -15.85
CA THR A 128 6.36 10.37 -14.62
C THR A 128 7.49 11.26 -14.08
N PRO A 129 7.19 12.32 -13.30
CA PRO A 129 8.21 13.12 -12.62
C PRO A 129 9.17 12.27 -11.78
N GLU A 130 8.66 11.23 -11.13
CA GLU A 130 9.45 10.32 -10.30
C GLU A 130 10.44 9.50 -11.14
N LEU A 131 10.06 9.06 -12.35
CA LEU A 131 10.94 8.31 -13.24
C LEU A 131 12.07 9.20 -13.77
N VAL A 132 11.77 10.46 -14.08
CA VAL A 132 12.80 11.45 -14.45
C VAL A 132 13.73 11.69 -13.26
N MET A 133 13.19 11.95 -12.07
CA MET A 133 13.98 12.15 -10.85
C MET A 133 14.87 10.93 -10.57
N GLY A 134 14.32 9.73 -10.67
CA GLY A 134 15.03 8.47 -10.47
C GLY A 134 16.19 8.27 -11.44
N ALA A 135 16.01 8.67 -12.71
CA ALA A 135 17.07 8.62 -13.70
C ALA A 135 18.16 9.66 -13.42
N VAL A 136 17.81 10.92 -13.16
CA VAL A 136 18.80 12.00 -13.07
C VAL A 136 19.56 11.97 -11.73
N LEU A 137 18.93 11.53 -10.63
CA LEU A 137 19.61 11.42 -9.33
C LEU A 137 20.49 10.16 -9.22
N ASN A 138 20.34 9.16 -10.10
CA ASN A 138 21.12 7.92 -10.02
C ASN A 138 22.61 8.17 -10.35
N PRO A 139 23.55 7.89 -9.42
CA PRO A 139 24.98 8.07 -9.66
C PRO A 139 25.52 7.29 -10.86
N PHE A 140 24.90 6.15 -11.24
CA PHE A 140 25.26 5.39 -12.43
C PHE A 140 25.29 6.24 -13.71
N ASN A 141 24.45 7.27 -13.77
CA ASN A 141 24.41 8.18 -14.92
C ASN A 141 25.46 9.29 -14.87
N ALA A 142 26.21 9.41 -13.77
CA ALA A 142 27.15 10.51 -13.52
C ALA A 142 28.61 10.06 -13.36
N ILE A 143 28.86 8.83 -12.90
CA ILE A 143 30.22 8.33 -12.62
C ILE A 143 30.56 7.10 -13.46
N GLU A 144 31.82 6.96 -13.84
CA GLU A 144 32.32 5.71 -14.42
C GLU A 144 32.61 4.70 -13.29
N ILE A 145 31.72 3.72 -13.11
CA ILE A 145 31.91 2.67 -12.10
C ILE A 145 32.96 1.66 -12.58
N HIS A 146 33.88 1.31 -11.68
CA HIS A 146 34.96 0.38 -11.98
C HIS A 146 34.43 -0.95 -12.59
N PRO A 147 35.07 -1.50 -13.65
CA PRO A 147 34.56 -2.67 -14.38
C PRO A 147 34.37 -3.96 -13.57
N SER A 148 34.94 -4.04 -12.37
CA SER A 148 34.71 -5.17 -11.45
C SER A 148 33.37 -5.11 -10.72
N LEU A 149 32.68 -3.96 -10.76
CA LEU A 149 31.44 -3.69 -10.03
C LEU A 149 30.25 -3.41 -10.95
N ALA A 150 30.49 -2.98 -12.19
CA ALA A 150 29.45 -2.71 -13.16
C ALA A 150 29.87 -3.13 -14.57
N VAL A 151 28.88 -3.46 -15.40
CA VAL A 151 29.08 -3.58 -16.85
C VAL A 151 29.50 -2.23 -17.44
N PRO A 152 30.26 -2.22 -18.54
CA PRO A 152 30.61 -0.96 -19.22
C PRO A 152 29.35 -0.15 -19.54
N HIS A 153 29.35 1.12 -19.15
CA HIS A 153 28.25 2.06 -19.35
C HIS A 153 28.80 3.45 -19.64
N GLU A 154 28.00 4.27 -20.31
CA GLU A 154 28.33 5.65 -20.63
C GLU A 154 27.57 6.59 -19.70
N PRO A 155 28.25 7.45 -18.92
CA PRO A 155 27.60 8.48 -18.12
C PRO A 155 26.79 9.44 -19.01
N LEU A 156 25.55 9.72 -18.62
CA LEU A 156 24.63 10.62 -19.33
C LEU A 156 24.76 12.08 -18.90
N VAL A 157 25.29 12.31 -17.70
CA VAL A 157 25.52 13.63 -17.09
C VAL A 157 26.93 13.71 -16.55
N SER A 158 27.51 14.91 -16.51
CA SER A 158 28.82 15.12 -15.90
C SER A 158 28.74 15.04 -14.37
N GLU A 159 29.83 14.63 -13.71
CA GLU A 159 29.91 14.63 -12.24
C GLU A 159 29.59 16.02 -11.65
N ASP A 160 30.09 17.08 -12.27
CA ASP A 160 29.86 18.47 -11.84
C ASP A 160 28.38 18.89 -11.96
N ASP A 161 27.70 18.48 -13.04
CA ASP A 161 26.26 18.75 -13.22
C ASP A 161 25.42 17.96 -12.21
N TRP A 162 25.81 16.71 -11.95
CA TRP A 162 25.14 15.87 -10.96
C TRP A 162 25.30 16.45 -9.54
N VAL A 163 26.50 16.91 -9.17
CA VAL A 163 26.72 17.58 -7.87
C VAL A 163 25.85 18.84 -7.76
N ARG A 164 25.77 19.68 -8.81
CA ARG A 164 24.90 20.86 -8.82
C ARG A 164 23.43 20.50 -8.64
N LEU A 165 22.97 19.45 -9.29
CA LEU A 165 21.62 18.94 -9.13
C LEU A 165 21.36 18.48 -7.69
N MET A 166 22.27 17.69 -7.12
CA MET A 166 22.11 17.18 -5.75
C MET A 166 22.08 18.31 -4.71
N VAL A 167 22.88 19.36 -4.89
CA VAL A 167 22.81 20.55 -4.03
C VAL A 167 21.44 21.21 -4.12
N LYS A 168 20.92 21.40 -5.33
CA LYS A 168 19.59 21.97 -5.55
C LYS A 168 18.49 21.10 -4.91
N GLU A 169 18.59 19.79 -5.07
CA GLU A 169 17.63 18.83 -4.48
C GLU A 169 17.64 18.91 -2.95
N ILE A 170 18.82 19.07 -2.33
CA ILE A 170 18.95 19.24 -0.88
C ILE A 170 18.34 20.57 -0.42
N GLU A 171 18.51 21.64 -1.20
CA GLU A 171 17.91 22.95 -0.91
C GLU A 171 16.38 22.91 -1.01
N GLU A 172 15.82 22.16 -1.96
CA GLU A 172 14.39 22.09 -2.23
C GLU A 172 13.65 21.06 -1.36
N GLN A 173 14.23 19.85 -1.17
CA GLN A 173 13.58 18.72 -0.48
C GLN A 173 14.18 18.41 0.90
N GLY A 174 15.33 19.00 1.22
CA GLY A 174 16.04 18.77 2.48
C GLY A 174 16.99 17.57 2.45
N ALA A 175 18.10 17.70 3.18
CA ALA A 175 19.21 16.74 3.16
C ALA A 175 18.80 15.31 3.54
N GLU A 176 17.90 15.12 4.51
CA GLU A 176 17.48 13.78 4.94
C GLU A 176 16.72 13.06 3.81
N HIS A 177 15.81 13.74 3.13
CA HIS A 177 15.05 13.17 2.02
C HIS A 177 15.99 12.71 0.91
N THR A 178 16.84 13.63 0.43
CA THR A 178 17.76 13.35 -0.69
C THR A 178 18.70 12.19 -0.38
N LEU A 179 19.24 12.12 0.85
CA LEU A 179 20.11 11.01 1.26
C LEU A 179 19.36 9.67 1.34
N ARG A 180 18.11 9.67 1.78
CA ARG A 180 17.28 8.45 1.80
C ARG A 180 16.98 7.94 0.39
N VAL A 181 16.64 8.85 -0.53
CA VAL A 181 16.43 8.52 -1.96
C VAL A 181 17.70 7.94 -2.58
N LEU A 182 18.85 8.57 -2.35
CA LEU A 182 20.14 8.07 -2.82
C LEU A 182 20.44 6.67 -2.26
N LEU A 183 20.24 6.46 -0.96
CA LEU A 183 20.43 5.15 -0.34
C LEU A 183 19.50 4.09 -0.93
N HIS A 184 18.28 4.46 -1.31
CA HIS A 184 17.33 3.54 -1.93
C HIS A 184 17.78 3.10 -3.33
N MET A 185 18.29 4.03 -4.14
CA MET A 185 18.90 3.71 -5.44
C MET A 185 20.12 2.80 -5.29
N LEU A 186 21.03 3.11 -4.37
CA LEU A 186 22.24 2.32 -4.13
C LEU A 186 21.94 0.90 -3.63
N LYS A 187 20.75 0.67 -3.07
CA LYS A 187 20.28 -0.66 -2.66
C LYS A 187 19.72 -1.48 -3.83
N GLY A 188 19.67 -0.91 -5.03
CA GLY A 188 19.23 -1.60 -6.24
C GLY A 188 17.80 -1.27 -6.67
N ASP A 189 17.09 -0.37 -5.97
CA ASP A 189 15.78 0.12 -6.40
C ASP A 189 15.95 1.42 -7.18
N TYR A 190 16.29 1.28 -8.46
CA TYR A 190 16.49 2.39 -9.40
C TYR A 190 15.75 2.13 -10.72
N VAL A 191 15.51 3.21 -11.47
CA VAL A 191 14.82 3.15 -12.77
C VAL A 191 15.58 2.25 -13.74
N GLY A 192 14.93 1.18 -14.22
CA GLY A 192 15.50 0.22 -15.17
C GLY A 192 16.23 -0.97 -14.56
N ALA A 193 16.14 -1.17 -13.24
CA ALA A 193 16.54 -2.44 -12.63
C ALA A 193 15.65 -3.60 -13.15
N GLU A 194 16.25 -4.78 -13.41
CA GLU A 194 15.46 -6.02 -13.58
C GLU A 194 14.66 -6.27 -12.30
N GLU A 195 13.40 -6.70 -12.45
CA GLU A 195 12.38 -6.80 -11.40
C GLU A 195 12.92 -7.29 -10.03
N GLY A 196 12.69 -6.50 -8.97
CA GLY A 196 13.21 -6.76 -7.62
C GLY A 196 14.53 -6.04 -7.32
N ALA A 197 15.12 -6.31 -6.16
CA ALA A 197 16.44 -5.82 -5.81
C ALA A 197 17.50 -6.78 -6.40
N PRO A 198 18.14 -6.48 -7.55
CA PRO A 198 18.99 -7.44 -8.28
C PRO A 198 20.23 -7.88 -7.49
N TYR A 199 20.61 -7.14 -6.44
CA TYR A 199 21.72 -7.47 -5.53
C TYR A 199 21.25 -7.98 -4.16
N GLY A 200 19.99 -8.40 -4.02
CA GLY A 200 19.48 -9.06 -2.82
C GLY A 200 19.23 -8.13 -1.63
N TYR A 201 19.20 -6.81 -1.83
CA TYR A 201 18.88 -5.87 -0.75
C TYR A 201 17.37 -5.88 -0.47
N ARG A 202 16.99 -6.71 0.49
CA ARG A 202 15.61 -6.83 0.96
C ARG A 202 15.31 -5.67 1.91
N ASN A 203 14.27 -4.87 1.63
CA ASN A 203 13.77 -3.90 2.59
C ASN A 203 12.89 -4.65 3.60
N PRO A 204 13.34 -4.86 4.86
CA PRO A 204 12.61 -5.71 5.80
C PRO A 204 11.21 -5.18 6.11
N GLY A 205 11.02 -3.85 6.08
CA GLY A 205 9.72 -3.23 6.27
C GLY A 205 8.77 -3.46 5.10
N ARG A 206 9.30 -3.59 3.88
CA ARG A 206 8.52 -3.89 2.68
C ARG A 206 8.15 -5.37 2.62
N GLU A 207 9.09 -6.27 2.92
CA GLU A 207 8.80 -7.71 3.00
C GLU A 207 7.74 -8.02 4.05
N ALA A 208 7.81 -7.38 5.22
CA ALA A 208 6.79 -7.56 6.25
C ALA A 208 5.41 -7.06 5.80
N LEU A 209 5.35 -5.92 5.09
CA LEU A 209 4.10 -5.38 4.56
C LEU A 209 3.51 -6.29 3.46
N GLU A 210 4.35 -6.74 2.52
CA GLU A 210 3.95 -7.63 1.43
C GLU A 210 3.55 -9.02 1.97
N ALA A 211 4.27 -9.56 2.94
CA ALA A 211 3.93 -10.83 3.60
C ALA A 211 2.59 -10.72 4.35
N TYR A 212 2.37 -9.63 5.09
CA TYR A 212 1.10 -9.39 5.77
C TYR A 212 -0.06 -9.25 4.78
N ALA A 213 0.14 -8.53 3.68
CA ALA A 213 -0.87 -8.37 2.65
C ALA A 213 -1.17 -9.69 1.92
N ALA A 214 -0.14 -10.46 1.57
CA ALA A 214 -0.27 -11.79 1.00
C ALA A 214 -1.01 -12.74 1.94
N PHE A 215 -0.69 -12.71 3.24
CA PHE A 215 -1.37 -13.50 4.26
C PHE A 215 -2.87 -13.17 4.29
N ARG A 216 -3.25 -11.89 4.41
CA ARG A 216 -4.67 -11.47 4.42
C ARG A 216 -5.41 -11.89 3.16
N TYR A 217 -4.81 -11.68 1.98
CA TYR A 217 -5.41 -12.10 0.72
C TYR A 217 -5.59 -13.63 0.65
N GLY A 218 -4.57 -14.40 1.05
CA GLY A 218 -4.65 -15.85 1.11
C GLY A 218 -5.72 -16.35 2.09
N CYS A 219 -5.92 -15.69 3.24
CA CYS A 219 -7.01 -16.00 4.16
C CYS A 219 -8.39 -15.81 3.51
N GLN A 220 -8.59 -14.71 2.77
CA GLN A 220 -9.85 -14.46 2.04
C GLN A 220 -10.12 -15.55 0.99
N GLU A 221 -9.11 -15.95 0.22
CA GLU A 221 -9.25 -17.00 -0.78
C GLU A 221 -9.45 -18.39 -0.15
N ILE A 222 -8.79 -18.67 0.99
CA ILE A 222 -9.03 -19.89 1.78
C ILE A 222 -10.49 -19.97 2.22
N LEU A 223 -11.03 -18.88 2.76
CA LEU A 223 -12.43 -18.79 3.17
C LEU A 223 -13.38 -19.04 2.01
N ARG A 224 -13.14 -18.37 0.87
CA ARG A 224 -13.90 -18.60 -0.36
C ARG A 224 -13.88 -20.07 -0.74
N ARG A 225 -12.72 -20.72 -0.69
CA ARG A 225 -12.55 -22.09 -1.15
C ARG A 225 -13.14 -23.12 -0.17
N LEU A 226 -12.96 -22.94 1.14
CA LEU A 226 -13.57 -23.77 2.16
C LEU A 226 -15.10 -23.72 2.10
N SER A 227 -15.69 -22.59 1.70
CA SER A 227 -17.14 -22.47 1.53
C SER A 227 -17.72 -23.32 0.38
N CYS A 228 -16.91 -23.60 -0.65
CA CYS A 228 -17.33 -24.30 -1.86
C CYS A 228 -16.89 -25.77 -1.89
N GLU A 229 -15.80 -26.11 -1.20
CA GLU A 229 -15.19 -27.45 -1.24
C GLU A 229 -15.21 -28.15 0.13
N PRO A 230 -16.21 -29.02 0.40
CA PRO A 230 -16.26 -29.76 1.64
C PRO A 230 -15.06 -30.74 1.73
N ASN A 231 -14.49 -30.85 2.93
CA ASN A 231 -13.31 -31.67 3.24
C ASN A 231 -12.00 -31.22 2.59
N LEU A 232 -11.93 -30.01 2.01
CA LEU A 232 -10.69 -29.50 1.40
C LEU A 232 -9.52 -29.48 2.39
N LEU A 233 -9.76 -29.02 3.63
CA LEU A 233 -8.74 -28.96 4.68
C LEU A 233 -8.14 -30.35 4.96
N ALA A 234 -8.98 -31.35 5.23
CA ALA A 234 -8.52 -32.72 5.50
C ALA A 234 -7.76 -33.33 4.32
N LYS A 235 -8.17 -33.05 3.08
CA LYS A 235 -7.43 -33.48 1.88
C LYS A 235 -6.08 -32.76 1.79
N SER A 236 -6.04 -31.46 2.07
CA SER A 236 -4.84 -30.64 1.96
C SER A 236 -3.79 -31.02 3.00
N ILE A 237 -4.22 -31.32 4.23
CA ILE A 237 -3.34 -31.89 5.28
C ILE A 237 -2.69 -33.19 4.79
N ARG A 238 -3.47 -34.10 4.17
CA ARG A 238 -2.92 -35.35 3.61
C ARG A 238 -1.95 -35.09 2.47
N ALA A 239 -2.29 -34.18 1.56
CA ALA A 239 -1.43 -33.79 0.44
C ALA A 239 -0.11 -33.18 0.93
N MET A 240 -0.16 -32.36 1.99
CA MET A 240 1.01 -31.78 2.63
C MET A 240 1.91 -32.84 3.26
N ARG A 241 1.35 -33.80 4.01
CA ARG A 241 2.15 -34.90 4.60
C ARG A 241 2.82 -35.80 3.56
N ALA A 242 2.21 -35.90 2.38
CA ALA A 242 2.74 -36.65 1.24
C ALA A 242 3.71 -35.83 0.37
N ASP A 243 3.86 -34.53 0.61
CA ASP A 243 4.75 -33.67 -0.16
C ASP A 243 6.21 -33.87 0.29
N GLU A 244 6.96 -34.65 -0.50
CA GLU A 244 8.39 -34.88 -0.28
C GLU A 244 9.27 -33.70 -0.75
N THR A 245 8.68 -32.70 -1.41
CA THR A 245 9.42 -31.53 -1.94
C THR A 245 9.53 -30.37 -0.95
N MET A 246 8.92 -30.49 0.23
CA MET A 246 8.91 -29.46 1.26
C MET A 246 10.28 -29.34 1.94
N ASP A 247 10.69 -28.10 2.25
CA ASP A 247 11.94 -27.85 2.94
C ASP A 247 11.98 -28.54 4.33
N ARG A 248 13.18 -28.90 4.77
CA ARG A 248 13.38 -29.65 6.01
C ARG A 248 13.01 -28.82 7.24
N ASP A 249 13.30 -27.53 7.23
CA ASP A 249 13.03 -26.64 8.37
C ASP A 249 11.53 -26.32 8.43
N ASP A 250 10.90 -26.02 7.29
CA ASP A 250 9.44 -25.85 7.19
C ASP A 250 8.69 -27.12 7.67
N ARG A 251 9.23 -28.30 7.35
CA ARG A 251 8.67 -29.58 7.81
C ARG A 251 8.85 -29.81 9.30
N ALA A 252 9.96 -29.35 9.88
CA ALA A 252 10.19 -29.46 11.31
C ALA A 252 9.24 -28.54 12.10
N GLU A 253 9.10 -27.29 11.68
CA GLU A 253 8.17 -26.32 12.26
C GLU A 253 6.72 -26.82 12.19
N MET A 254 6.31 -27.38 11.04
CA MET A 254 4.97 -27.94 10.89
C MET A 254 4.71 -29.12 11.84
N LEU A 255 5.68 -30.02 12.02
CA LEU A 255 5.54 -31.16 12.95
C LEU A 255 5.49 -30.71 14.41
N GLU A 256 6.20 -29.63 14.75
CA GLU A 256 6.12 -29.00 16.07
C GLU A 256 4.72 -28.43 16.31
N ASN A 257 4.17 -27.69 15.36
CA ASN A 257 2.81 -27.16 15.43
C ASN A 257 1.74 -28.28 15.47
N GLU A 258 1.91 -29.36 14.70
CA GLU A 258 1.02 -30.55 14.75
C GLU A 258 1.06 -31.28 16.10
N SER A 259 2.12 -31.09 16.90
CA SER A 259 2.25 -31.71 18.23
C SER A 259 1.39 -31.03 19.29
N ASP A 260 0.96 -29.79 19.05
CA ASP A 260 0.03 -29.08 19.92
C ASP A 260 -1.42 -29.50 19.64
N LEU A 261 -1.98 -30.29 20.56
CA LEU A 261 -3.34 -30.79 20.48
C LEU A 261 -4.41 -29.69 20.58
N SER A 262 -4.13 -28.58 21.27
CA SER A 262 -5.06 -27.45 21.39
C SER A 262 -5.16 -26.73 20.05
N LEU A 263 -4.01 -26.42 19.47
CA LEU A 263 -3.92 -25.77 18.17
C LEU A 263 -4.53 -26.64 17.05
N MET A 264 -4.24 -27.94 17.06
CA MET A 264 -4.86 -28.87 16.11
C MET A 264 -6.38 -29.00 16.28
N HIS A 265 -6.90 -28.86 17.50
CA HIS A 265 -8.35 -28.80 17.72
C HIS A 265 -8.96 -27.57 17.07
N GLU A 266 -8.34 -26.40 17.22
CA GLU A 266 -8.78 -25.15 16.58
C GLU A 266 -8.76 -25.28 15.06
N VAL A 267 -7.67 -25.79 14.48
CA VAL A 267 -7.57 -26.04 13.03
C VAL A 267 -8.69 -26.93 12.52
N MET A 268 -9.03 -27.99 13.25
CA MET A 268 -10.02 -28.98 12.80
C MET A 268 -11.47 -28.48 12.86
N ILE A 269 -11.76 -27.41 13.61
CA ILE A 269 -13.08 -26.78 13.66
C ILE A 269 -13.22 -25.61 12.68
N VAL A 270 -12.17 -25.27 11.93
CA VAL A 270 -12.21 -24.15 10.99
C VAL A 270 -13.23 -24.39 9.87
N THR A 271 -14.20 -23.51 9.83
CA THR A 271 -15.17 -23.32 8.76
C THR A 271 -15.26 -21.83 8.46
N PRO A 272 -15.93 -21.40 7.37
CA PRO A 272 -16.15 -19.99 7.11
C PRO A 272 -16.83 -19.25 8.27
N GLU A 273 -17.65 -19.95 9.06
CA GLU A 273 -18.39 -19.38 10.20
C GLU A 273 -17.55 -19.29 11.48
N THR A 274 -16.59 -20.19 11.70
CA THR A 274 -15.74 -20.24 12.90
C THR A 274 -14.39 -19.55 12.70
N TRP A 275 -14.10 -19.04 11.50
CA TRP A 275 -12.81 -18.46 11.16
C TRP A 275 -12.41 -17.31 12.08
N ASP A 276 -13.33 -16.42 12.42
CA ASP A 276 -13.03 -15.27 13.29
C ASP A 276 -12.93 -15.64 14.78
N GLU A 277 -13.24 -16.90 15.14
CA GLU A 277 -13.24 -17.41 16.52
C GLU A 277 -11.96 -18.18 16.88
N VAL A 278 -11.15 -18.57 15.90
CA VAL A 278 -9.90 -19.31 16.10
C VAL A 278 -8.68 -18.38 16.19
N SER A 279 -7.60 -18.87 16.80
CA SER A 279 -6.36 -18.11 16.96
C SER A 279 -5.67 -17.76 15.63
N GLU A 280 -4.83 -16.73 15.67
CA GLU A 280 -3.97 -16.35 14.53
C GLU A 280 -2.99 -17.47 14.18
N GLU A 281 -2.52 -18.22 15.17
CA GLU A 281 -1.70 -19.42 14.99
C GLU A 281 -2.45 -20.51 14.21
N ALA A 282 -3.75 -20.69 14.48
CA ALA A 282 -4.59 -21.62 13.72
C ALA A 282 -4.79 -21.15 12.27
N HIS A 283 -4.93 -19.83 12.03
CA HIS A 283 -4.96 -19.28 10.66
C HIS A 283 -3.67 -19.56 9.91
N HIS A 284 -2.50 -19.37 10.55
CA HIS A 284 -1.20 -19.67 9.95
C HIS A 284 -1.05 -21.14 9.61
N MET A 285 -1.49 -22.05 10.48
CA MET A 285 -1.49 -23.49 10.18
C MET A 285 -2.39 -23.84 9.00
N VAL A 286 -3.63 -23.34 8.99
CA VAL A 286 -4.57 -23.56 7.87
C VAL A 286 -4.00 -23.00 6.56
N PHE A 287 -3.38 -21.83 6.61
CA PHE A 287 -2.67 -21.23 5.49
C PHE A 287 -1.60 -22.17 4.94
N GLY A 288 -0.70 -22.67 5.79
CA GLY A 288 0.37 -23.60 5.39
C GLY A 288 -0.14 -24.94 4.84
N TYR A 289 -1.30 -25.41 5.31
CA TYR A 289 -1.91 -26.63 4.79
C TYR A 289 -2.49 -26.45 3.38
N LEU A 290 -3.22 -25.36 3.12
CA LEU A 290 -3.93 -25.17 1.85
C LEU A 290 -3.07 -24.53 0.76
N ILE A 291 -2.22 -23.57 1.12
CA ILE A 291 -1.40 -22.80 0.17
C ILE A 291 0.01 -23.39 0.16
N LYS A 292 0.48 -23.80 -1.03
CA LYS A 292 1.87 -24.25 -1.21
C LYS A 292 2.82 -23.06 -1.33
N GLN A 293 2.39 -22.02 -2.05
CA GLN A 293 3.14 -20.79 -2.22
C GLN A 293 2.17 -19.66 -2.54
N ILE A 294 2.43 -18.47 -2.01
CA ILE A 294 1.86 -17.22 -2.48
C ILE A 294 3.02 -16.31 -2.88
N SER A 295 2.95 -15.71 -4.06
CA SER A 295 3.99 -14.80 -4.54
C SER A 295 3.38 -13.50 -5.03
N PRO A 296 3.98 -12.34 -4.72
CA PRO A 296 3.65 -11.11 -5.42
C PRO A 296 4.09 -11.24 -6.89
N VAL A 297 3.17 -11.01 -7.81
CA VAL A 297 3.37 -11.04 -9.27
C VAL A 297 3.07 -9.71 -9.93
N GLY A 298 2.66 -8.72 -9.14
CA GLY A 298 2.32 -7.38 -9.62
C GLY A 298 2.69 -6.28 -8.61
N PRO A 299 2.67 -5.02 -9.06
CA PRO A 299 2.97 -3.87 -8.23
C PRO A 299 1.93 -3.62 -7.15
N LEU A 300 2.31 -2.89 -6.09
CA LEU A 300 1.49 -2.68 -4.89
C LEU A 300 0.15 -1.98 -5.17
N GLY A 301 0.03 -1.20 -6.25
CA GLY A 301 -1.18 -0.47 -6.64
C GLY A 301 -2.21 -1.28 -7.43
N LEU A 302 -1.95 -2.56 -7.73
CA LEU A 302 -2.95 -3.45 -8.32
C LEU A 302 -3.88 -4.03 -7.25
N PRO A 303 -5.13 -4.37 -7.62
CA PRO A 303 -6.00 -5.17 -6.76
C PRO A 303 -5.32 -6.47 -6.34
N ASP A 304 -5.59 -6.95 -5.11
CA ASP A 304 -4.94 -8.14 -4.55
C ASP A 304 -5.04 -9.38 -5.47
N THR A 305 -6.13 -9.50 -6.23
CA THR A 305 -6.37 -10.58 -7.22
C THR A 305 -5.41 -10.58 -8.39
N GLU A 306 -4.85 -9.43 -8.75
CA GLU A 306 -3.85 -9.28 -9.81
C GLU A 306 -2.43 -9.19 -9.24
N ARG A 307 -2.32 -8.83 -7.95
CA ARG A 307 -1.05 -8.66 -7.25
C ARG A 307 -0.47 -9.97 -6.75
N PHE A 308 -1.30 -10.93 -6.32
CA PHE A 308 -0.82 -12.16 -5.71
C PHE A 308 -1.23 -13.39 -6.52
N GLN A 309 -0.25 -14.25 -6.79
CA GLN A 309 -0.49 -15.56 -7.37
C GLN A 309 -0.42 -16.63 -6.30
N ILE A 310 -1.54 -17.33 -6.08
CA ILE A 310 -1.63 -18.47 -5.16
C ILE A 310 -1.37 -19.77 -5.93
N THR A 311 -0.37 -20.52 -5.49
CA THR A 311 -0.19 -21.92 -5.84
C THR A 311 -0.83 -22.77 -4.74
N TRP A 312 -2.00 -23.32 -5.04
CA TRP A 312 -2.70 -24.21 -4.12
C TRP A 312 -2.01 -25.56 -4.01
N ARG A 313 -2.03 -26.14 -2.82
CA ARG A 313 -1.50 -27.50 -2.60
C ARG A 313 -2.38 -28.56 -3.27
N ILE A 314 -3.68 -28.37 -3.22
CA ILE A 314 -4.65 -29.12 -4.03
C ILE A 314 -5.14 -28.19 -5.13
N PRO A 315 -4.90 -28.48 -6.41
CA PRO A 315 -5.38 -27.63 -7.51
C PRO A 315 -6.90 -27.40 -7.42
N GLU A 316 -7.36 -26.23 -7.86
CA GLU A 316 -8.79 -25.97 -7.96
C GLU A 316 -9.44 -26.90 -9.01
N PRO A 317 -10.68 -27.36 -8.78
CA PRO A 317 -11.40 -28.10 -9.81
C PRO A 317 -11.59 -27.19 -11.04
N PRO A 318 -11.46 -27.72 -12.27
CA PRO A 318 -11.69 -26.94 -13.48
C PRO A 318 -13.13 -26.40 -13.47
N ALA A 319 -13.29 -25.12 -13.83
CA ALA A 319 -14.60 -24.49 -13.95
C ALA A 319 -15.49 -25.33 -14.88
N ALA A 320 -16.65 -25.74 -14.36
CA ALA A 320 -17.66 -26.50 -15.10
C ALA A 320 -18.45 -25.62 -16.06
#